data_AF-A0A1F6NK96-F1
#
_entry.id   AF-A0A1F6NK96-F1
#
_cell.length_a   1.000
_cell.length_b   1.000
_cell.length_c   1.000
_cell.angle_alpha   90.00
_cell.angle_beta   90.00
_cell.angle_gamma   90.00
#
_symmetry.space_group_name_H-M   'P 1'
#
loop_
_entity.id
_entity.type
_entity.pdbx_description
1 polymer ?
#
loop_
_entity_poly.entity_id
_entity_poly.type
_entity_poly.pdbx_seq_one_letter_code
_entity_poly.pdbx_strand_id
1 'polypeptide(L)'
;MLSNKKSKLITKTKNKHDQSGDNFHNYWIFHGLFASHRQIANNISTEKHRGHLWYLKKQILLHYLKNFFSFPVWLIKLITPDYMKGQVNVWTNIRTIAKKPEFKPLRLAILSQLFFLYAIIHLGIFVFYYHSTPTLAATYNLTQTTWSGGVSTTLTATHPPSALTYYYSKSDNIDTSNNELKLAFTAQTPRAQTLEADFTAAVTSTNTYVSGGNLVMLKPLTATCSASAECVSTYCDTTCQTPPVPCDGTGGTHTCGNRCTYSGYAYATTLVGTQCWFAENLRTTKFPDGTDITLGPTASSSDWTSKDTMYYSCPPNSSNNGPAVACADATDSNGYALGLLYQWKTSVNSSTAVASGEGPRGLCPENWHIPTENGATTSGWGLLRATVTTLCGTGQQGTCVKTGAANFHAPFSGMRDVNGSYMNYNVAGRFWSATISGNYGYIRYVLTDAGSFDSATQSRASAVAVRCLKN
;
A
#
# COMPACT_ATOMS: atom_id res chain seq x y z
N MET A 1 -43.39 34.69 -44.99
CA MET A 1 -42.31 34.04 -45.76
C MET A 1 -41.00 34.75 -45.44
N LEU A 2 -39.92 33.98 -45.25
CA LEU A 2 -38.52 34.39 -45.05
C LEU A 2 -38.24 35.04 -43.68
N SER A 3 -37.17 34.77 -42.95
CA SER A 3 -36.16 33.71 -42.92
C SER A 3 -35.38 33.96 -41.62
N ASN A 4 -35.27 32.95 -40.77
CA ASN A 4 -34.58 33.00 -39.47
C ASN A 4 -33.05 33.15 -39.68
N LYS A 5 -32.48 34.32 -39.39
CA LYS A 5 -31.03 34.53 -39.30
C LYS A 5 -30.62 34.57 -37.82
N LYS A 6 -30.19 33.43 -37.27
CA LYS A 6 -29.52 33.39 -35.96
C LYS A 6 -28.08 33.87 -36.10
N SER A 7 -27.72 34.90 -35.33
CA SER A 7 -26.37 35.43 -35.17
C SER A 7 -25.48 34.40 -34.48
N LYS A 8 -24.35 34.10 -35.10
CA LYS A 8 -23.30 33.23 -34.54
C LYS A 8 -22.30 34.13 -33.80
N LEU A 9 -22.45 34.23 -32.47
CA LEU A 9 -21.45 34.82 -31.59
C LEU A 9 -20.21 33.90 -31.58
N ILE A 10 -19.13 34.38 -32.19
CA ILE A 10 -17.81 33.77 -32.16
C ILE A 10 -17.15 34.21 -30.86
N THR A 11 -17.21 33.38 -29.83
CA THR A 11 -16.40 33.57 -28.62
C THR A 11 -15.03 32.95 -28.88
N LYS A 12 -14.03 33.80 -29.10
CA LYS A 12 -12.62 33.44 -29.14
C LYS A 12 -12.17 32.93 -27.77
N THR A 13 -12.02 31.61 -27.61
CA THR A 13 -11.11 31.04 -26.61
C THR A 13 -9.74 30.84 -27.27
N LYS A 14 -8.81 31.72 -26.91
CA LYS A 14 -7.37 31.54 -27.18
C LYS A 14 -6.91 30.25 -26.49
N ASN A 15 -6.62 29.21 -27.25
CA ASN A 15 -5.63 28.23 -26.84
C ASN A 15 -4.43 28.37 -27.78
N LYS A 16 -3.27 28.59 -27.14
CA LYS A 16 -1.95 28.76 -27.73
C LYS A 16 -1.75 27.82 -28.92
N HIS A 17 -1.56 28.42 -30.08
CA HIS A 17 -0.77 27.81 -31.14
C HIS A 17 0.62 27.55 -30.57
N ASP A 18 0.93 26.29 -30.30
CA ASP A 18 2.30 25.80 -30.41
C ASP A 18 2.52 25.58 -31.91
N GLN A 19 3.07 26.59 -32.56
CA GLN A 19 3.65 26.44 -33.88
C GLN A 19 5.05 25.87 -33.71
N SER A 20 5.16 24.55 -33.74
CA SER A 20 6.39 23.87 -34.09
C SER A 20 6.10 22.74 -35.09
N GLY A 21 6.49 22.97 -36.34
CA GLY A 21 7.19 21.96 -37.14
C GLY A 21 6.47 20.75 -37.73
N ASP A 22 5.22 20.41 -37.40
CA ASP A 22 4.73 19.04 -37.64
C ASP A 22 3.83 18.85 -38.88
N ASN A 23 4.11 19.54 -39.99
CA ASN A 23 3.36 19.36 -41.23
C ASN A 23 3.63 18.01 -41.92
N PHE A 24 4.66 17.26 -41.52
CA PHE A 24 5.01 15.97 -42.15
C PHE A 24 4.47 14.71 -41.45
N HIS A 25 3.99 14.80 -40.21
CA HIS A 25 3.43 13.64 -39.50
C HIS A 25 2.14 13.09 -40.14
N ASN A 26 1.48 13.89 -40.97
CA ASN A 26 0.28 13.51 -41.71
C ASN A 26 0.57 12.76 -43.03
N TYR A 27 1.83 12.68 -43.47
CA TYR A 27 2.17 12.06 -44.77
C TYR A 27 2.50 10.57 -44.69
N TRP A 28 2.67 10.03 -43.49
CA TRP A 28 2.74 8.59 -43.28
C TRP A 28 1.37 8.08 -42.83
N ILE A 29 0.67 7.38 -43.74
CA ILE A 29 -0.69 6.82 -43.54
C ILE A 29 -0.81 6.12 -42.17
N PHE A 30 0.23 5.42 -41.75
CA PHE A 30 0.29 4.72 -40.47
C PHE A 30 0.29 5.66 -39.25
N HIS A 31 1.09 6.72 -39.26
CA HIS A 31 1.16 7.66 -38.15
C HIS A 31 -0.16 8.42 -37.96
N GLY A 32 -0.81 8.83 -39.06
CA GLY A 32 -2.14 9.47 -39.01
C GLY A 32 -3.22 8.56 -38.44
N LEU A 33 -3.24 7.28 -38.83
CA LEU A 33 -4.18 6.28 -38.30
C LEU A 33 -3.97 6.02 -36.80
N PHE A 34 -2.73 5.90 -36.35
CA PHE A 34 -2.41 5.69 -34.93
C PHE A 34 -2.72 6.92 -34.07
N ALA A 35 -2.44 8.13 -34.56
CA ALA A 35 -2.77 9.37 -33.88
C ALA A 35 -4.30 9.55 -33.74
N SER A 36 -5.04 9.27 -34.83
CA SER A 36 -6.51 9.34 -34.82
C SER A 36 -7.14 8.31 -33.90
N HIS A 37 -6.62 7.07 -33.87
CA HIS A 37 -7.06 6.06 -32.89
C HIS A 37 -6.81 6.52 -31.44
N ARG A 38 -5.64 7.07 -31.12
CA ARG A 38 -5.33 7.58 -29.76
C ARG A 38 -6.25 8.74 -29.37
N GLN A 39 -6.51 9.68 -30.26
CA GLN A 39 -7.41 10.80 -29.99
C GLN A 39 -8.86 10.35 -29.72
N ILE A 40 -9.38 9.39 -30.50
CA ILE A 40 -10.75 8.87 -30.31
C ILE A 40 -10.83 7.99 -29.05
N ALA A 41 -9.78 7.25 -28.72
CA ALA A 41 -9.73 6.42 -27.52
C ALA A 41 -9.68 7.23 -26.21
N ASN A 42 -9.16 8.46 -26.24
CA ASN A 42 -9.07 9.31 -25.05
C ASN A 42 -10.35 10.13 -24.76
N ASN A 43 -11.24 10.29 -25.75
CA ASN A 43 -12.48 11.07 -25.63
C ASN A 43 -13.74 10.18 -25.49
N ILE A 44 -13.75 9.29 -24.49
CA ILE A 44 -14.84 8.32 -24.29
C ILE A 44 -16.03 8.97 -23.56
N SER A 45 -17.09 9.32 -24.30
CA SER A 45 -18.40 9.55 -23.68
C SER A 45 -19.64 9.23 -24.53
N THR A 46 -19.54 8.56 -25.68
CA THR A 46 -20.75 8.11 -26.40
C THR A 46 -20.57 6.77 -27.11
N GLU A 47 -21.62 5.94 -27.02
CA GLU A 47 -21.74 4.59 -27.62
C GLU A 47 -21.44 4.58 -29.15
N LYS A 48 -21.62 5.74 -29.80
CA LYS A 48 -21.34 5.99 -31.22
C LYS A 48 -19.87 5.81 -31.64
N HIS A 49 -18.90 5.87 -30.71
CA HIS A 49 -17.47 5.78 -31.04
C HIS A 49 -16.88 4.36 -31.03
N ARG A 50 -17.59 3.36 -30.50
CA ARG A 50 -17.09 1.97 -30.43
C ARG A 50 -16.95 1.33 -31.81
N GLY A 51 -17.92 1.56 -32.70
CA GLY A 51 -17.89 1.03 -34.07
C GLY A 51 -16.73 1.59 -34.91
N HIS A 52 -16.45 2.89 -34.80
CA HIS A 52 -15.32 3.52 -35.49
C HIS A 52 -13.95 3.07 -34.96
N LEU A 53 -13.80 2.86 -33.65
CA LEU A 53 -12.55 2.32 -33.09
C LEU A 53 -12.27 0.90 -33.59
N TRP A 54 -13.31 0.06 -33.70
CA TRP A 54 -13.15 -1.28 -34.24
C TRP A 54 -12.77 -1.27 -35.73
N TYR A 55 -13.40 -0.40 -36.52
CA TYR A 55 -13.06 -0.20 -37.93
C TYR A 55 -11.59 0.26 -38.11
N LEU A 56 -11.14 1.24 -37.30
CA LEU A 56 -9.76 1.74 -37.34
C LEU A 56 -8.75 0.67 -36.95
N LYS A 57 -9.01 -0.11 -35.89
CA LYS A 57 -8.14 -1.24 -35.50
C LYS A 57 -8.03 -2.27 -36.62
N LYS A 58 -9.14 -2.61 -37.27
CA LYS A 58 -9.16 -3.57 -38.38
C LYS A 58 -8.37 -3.06 -39.59
N GLN A 59 -8.50 -1.77 -39.94
CA GLN A 59 -7.73 -1.17 -41.02
C GLN A 59 -6.23 -1.12 -40.71
N ILE A 60 -5.85 -0.75 -39.49
CA ILE A 60 -4.45 -0.74 -39.05
C ILE A 60 -3.85 -2.14 -39.17
N LEU A 61 -4.55 -3.17 -38.67
CA LEU A 61 -4.08 -4.55 -38.74
C LEU A 61 -3.97 -5.03 -40.19
N LEU A 62 -4.96 -4.74 -41.03
CA LEU A 62 -4.97 -5.14 -42.44
C LEU A 62 -3.82 -4.48 -43.21
N HIS A 63 -3.57 -3.19 -42.99
CA HIS A 63 -2.48 -2.47 -43.65
C HIS A 63 -1.10 -2.89 -43.14
N TYR A 64 -0.98 -3.17 -41.83
CA TYR A 64 0.25 -3.71 -41.26
C TYR A 64 0.54 -5.10 -41.81
N LEU A 65 -0.45 -5.99 -41.84
CA LEU A 65 -0.28 -7.34 -42.37
C LEU A 65 0.05 -7.30 -43.88
N LYS A 66 -0.66 -6.46 -44.65
CA LYS A 66 -0.41 -6.29 -46.09
C LYS A 66 1.00 -5.77 -46.34
N ASN A 67 1.45 -4.74 -45.62
CA ASN A 67 2.76 -4.17 -45.89
C ASN A 67 3.89 -5.00 -45.29
N PHE A 68 3.74 -5.57 -44.10
CA PHE A 68 4.81 -6.34 -43.45
C PHE A 68 5.01 -7.72 -44.07
N PHE A 69 3.96 -8.41 -44.52
CA PHE A 69 4.09 -9.74 -45.14
C PHE A 69 4.22 -9.71 -46.67
N SER A 70 3.64 -8.71 -47.35
CA SER A 70 3.81 -8.60 -48.81
C SER A 70 5.14 -7.95 -49.19
N PHE A 71 5.73 -7.12 -48.32
CA PHE A 71 7.00 -6.45 -48.61
C PHE A 71 8.18 -7.43 -48.77
N PRO A 72 8.39 -8.45 -47.91
CA PRO A 72 9.42 -9.46 -48.13
C PRO A 72 9.24 -10.19 -49.45
N VAL A 73 8.00 -10.53 -49.82
CA VAL A 73 7.69 -11.22 -51.08
C VAL A 73 7.95 -10.31 -52.29
N TRP A 74 7.58 -9.03 -52.20
CA TRP A 74 7.83 -8.04 -53.25
C TRP A 74 9.31 -7.71 -53.39
N LEU A 75 10.03 -7.61 -52.26
CA LEU A 75 11.47 -7.37 -52.20
C LEU A 75 12.25 -8.57 -52.78
N ILE A 76 11.84 -9.81 -52.47
CA ILE A 76 12.42 -11.00 -53.10
C ILE A 76 12.19 -10.96 -54.61
N LYS A 77 10.97 -10.65 -55.08
CA LYS A 77 10.69 -10.50 -56.52
C LYS A 77 11.50 -9.36 -57.18
N LEU A 78 11.78 -8.28 -56.45
CA LEU A 78 12.59 -7.16 -56.92
C LEU A 78 14.09 -7.52 -57.00
N ILE A 79 14.58 -8.36 -56.08
CA ILE A 79 15.98 -8.81 -56.03
C ILE A 79 16.24 -9.97 -57.02
N THR A 80 15.23 -10.80 -57.29
CA THR A 80 15.32 -11.93 -58.22
C THR A 80 14.45 -11.70 -59.46
N PRO A 81 14.88 -10.89 -60.42
CA PRO A 81 14.11 -10.64 -61.63
C PRO A 81 13.95 -11.93 -62.44
N ASP A 82 12.83 -12.08 -63.14
CA ASP A 82 12.46 -13.33 -63.81
C ASP A 82 13.46 -13.77 -64.89
N TYR A 83 14.23 -12.84 -65.48
CA TYR A 83 15.28 -13.16 -66.46
C TYR A 83 16.52 -13.83 -65.85
N MET A 84 16.65 -13.91 -64.52
CA MET A 84 17.72 -14.67 -63.84
C MET A 84 17.28 -16.08 -63.43
N LYS A 85 16.02 -16.46 -63.68
CA LYS A 85 15.51 -17.80 -63.40
C LYS A 85 15.77 -18.70 -64.62
N GLY A 86 16.71 -19.64 -64.49
CA GLY A 86 17.03 -20.63 -65.51
C GLY A 86 17.77 -21.83 -64.92
N GLN A 87 17.87 -22.94 -65.66
CA GLN A 87 18.52 -24.17 -65.19
C GLN A 87 20.04 -24.04 -64.96
N VAL A 88 20.63 -22.91 -65.35
CA VAL A 88 22.07 -22.63 -65.22
C VAL A 88 22.33 -21.63 -64.09
N ASN A 89 23.42 -21.88 -63.36
CA ASN A 89 23.81 -21.09 -62.19
C ASN A 89 23.91 -19.58 -62.51
N VAL A 90 23.49 -18.73 -61.56
CA VAL A 90 23.32 -17.27 -61.73
C VAL A 90 24.61 -16.60 -62.25
N TRP A 91 25.75 -17.05 -61.73
CA TRP A 91 27.07 -16.54 -62.11
C TRP A 91 27.45 -16.83 -63.57
N THR A 92 27.06 -17.98 -64.11
CA THR A 92 27.32 -18.36 -65.51
C THR A 92 26.48 -17.52 -66.48
N ASN A 93 25.23 -17.22 -66.11
CA ASN A 93 24.36 -16.33 -66.89
C ASN A 93 24.89 -14.89 -66.92
N ILE A 94 25.28 -14.33 -65.77
CA ILE A 94 25.86 -12.98 -65.69
C ILE A 94 27.12 -12.87 -66.56
N ARG A 95 28.02 -13.86 -66.50
CA ARG A 95 29.26 -13.88 -67.28
C ARG A 95 28.99 -13.96 -68.80
N THR A 96 27.96 -14.69 -69.20
CA THR A 96 27.55 -14.84 -70.61
C THR A 96 26.90 -13.57 -71.14
N ILE A 97 26.02 -12.96 -70.36
CA ILE A 97 25.36 -11.68 -70.66
C ILE A 97 26.39 -10.56 -70.80
N ALA A 98 27.43 -10.55 -69.96
CA ALA A 98 28.50 -9.53 -69.99
C ALA A 98 29.46 -9.66 -71.20
N LYS A 99 29.64 -10.85 -71.76
CA LYS A 99 30.57 -11.09 -72.87
C LYS A 99 29.93 -11.00 -74.26
N LYS A 100 28.71 -11.49 -74.45
CA LYS A 100 28.08 -11.54 -75.78
C LYS A 100 27.40 -10.21 -76.18
N PRO A 101 27.70 -9.63 -77.36
CA PRO A 101 27.18 -8.32 -77.78
C PRO A 101 25.67 -8.31 -78.08
N GLU A 102 25.06 -9.47 -78.29
CA GLU A 102 23.62 -9.65 -78.57
C GLU A 102 22.72 -9.23 -77.41
N PHE A 103 23.24 -9.17 -76.17
CA PHE A 103 22.46 -8.86 -74.96
C PHE A 103 22.48 -7.38 -74.54
N LYS A 104 22.77 -6.43 -75.47
CA LYS A 104 22.75 -4.98 -75.19
C LYS A 104 21.49 -4.48 -74.45
N PRO A 105 20.24 -4.79 -74.87
CA PRO A 105 19.05 -4.30 -74.16
C PRO A 105 18.93 -4.88 -72.75
N LEU A 106 19.37 -6.12 -72.55
CA LEU A 106 19.34 -6.77 -71.23
C LEU A 106 20.38 -6.17 -70.27
N ARG A 107 21.56 -5.76 -70.77
CA ARG A 107 22.56 -5.05 -69.96
C ARG A 107 22.06 -3.70 -69.48
N LEU A 108 21.32 -2.98 -70.34
CA LEU A 108 20.73 -1.68 -69.97
C LEU A 108 19.65 -1.86 -68.89
N ALA A 109 18.84 -2.92 -68.97
CA ALA A 109 17.85 -3.25 -67.95
C ALA A 109 18.52 -3.58 -66.60
N ILE A 110 19.59 -4.39 -66.60
CA ILE A 110 20.36 -4.72 -65.38
C ILE A 110 20.97 -3.45 -64.77
N LEU A 111 21.57 -2.58 -65.58
CA LEU A 111 22.16 -1.32 -65.10
C LEU A 111 21.10 -0.38 -64.51
N SER A 112 19.94 -0.27 -65.14
CA SER A 112 18.80 0.52 -64.63
C SER A 112 18.31 -0.01 -63.29
N GLN A 113 18.19 -1.34 -63.14
CA GLN A 113 17.77 -1.96 -61.89
C GLN A 113 18.80 -1.77 -60.77
N LEU A 114 20.10 -1.90 -61.06
CA LEU A 114 21.16 -1.63 -60.10
C LEU A 114 21.17 -0.18 -59.62
N PHE A 115 20.97 0.77 -60.54
CA PHE A 115 20.87 2.19 -60.21
C PHE A 115 19.63 2.47 -59.34
N PHE A 116 18.49 1.87 -59.67
CA PHE A 116 17.26 2.02 -58.89
C PHE A 116 17.40 1.47 -57.46
N LEU A 117 18.02 0.30 -57.30
CA LEU A 117 18.30 -0.28 -55.98
C LEU A 117 19.27 0.60 -55.17
N TYR A 118 20.33 1.11 -55.82
CA TYR A 118 21.27 2.03 -55.20
C TYR A 118 20.57 3.31 -54.71
N ALA A 119 19.68 3.88 -55.52
CA ALA A 119 18.92 5.07 -55.18
C ALA A 119 17.96 4.83 -54.00
N ILE A 120 17.25 3.69 -53.96
CA ILE A 120 16.36 3.34 -52.83
C ILE A 120 17.16 3.16 -51.53
N ILE A 121 18.31 2.47 -51.59
CA ILE A 121 19.14 2.26 -50.41
C ILE A 121 19.67 3.59 -49.88
N HIS A 122 20.19 4.46 -50.75
CA HIS A 122 20.70 5.77 -50.34
C HIS A 122 19.60 6.70 -49.83
N LEU A 123 18.41 6.66 -50.44
CA LEU A 123 17.24 7.38 -49.93
C LEU A 123 16.83 6.86 -48.55
N GLY A 124 16.86 5.54 -48.34
CA GLY A 124 16.62 4.92 -47.03
C GLY A 124 17.63 5.39 -45.99
N ILE A 125 18.93 5.31 -46.28
CA ILE A 125 20.00 5.79 -45.40
C ILE A 125 19.84 7.28 -45.10
N PHE A 126 19.56 8.11 -46.12
CA PHE A 126 19.35 9.55 -45.94
C PHE A 126 18.16 9.84 -45.03
N VAL A 127 17.02 9.20 -45.26
CA VAL A 127 15.81 9.38 -44.43
C VAL A 127 16.08 8.91 -43.00
N PHE A 128 16.70 7.73 -42.81
CA PHE A 128 17.05 7.24 -41.48
C PHE A 128 18.06 8.15 -40.78
N TYR A 129 19.11 8.62 -41.46
CA TYR A 129 20.11 9.49 -40.83
C TYR A 129 19.55 10.85 -40.43
N TYR A 130 18.68 11.44 -41.27
CA TYR A 130 18.12 12.76 -41.00
C TYR A 130 16.93 12.75 -40.02
N HIS A 131 16.18 11.64 -39.95
CA HIS A 131 14.94 11.54 -39.15
C HIS A 131 15.01 10.55 -37.99
N SER A 132 16.06 9.72 -37.87
CA SER A 132 16.30 8.98 -36.64
C SER A 132 16.99 9.90 -35.63
N THR A 133 16.36 10.07 -34.47
CA THR A 133 17.00 10.75 -33.35
C THR A 133 18.15 9.86 -32.87
N PRO A 134 19.39 10.40 -32.72
CA PRO A 134 20.49 9.59 -32.23
C PRO A 134 20.19 9.14 -30.80
N THR A 135 20.10 7.83 -30.58
CA THR A 135 20.13 7.26 -29.22
C THR A 135 21.56 7.33 -28.73
N LEU A 136 21.90 8.42 -28.05
CA LEU A 136 23.17 8.55 -27.35
C LEU A 136 23.18 7.53 -26.21
N ALA A 137 24.01 6.50 -26.34
CA ALA A 137 24.33 5.65 -25.22
C ALA A 137 25.04 6.52 -24.17
N ALA A 138 24.50 6.61 -22.96
CA ALA A 138 25.19 7.26 -21.85
C ALA A 138 26.39 6.40 -21.44
N THR A 139 27.53 6.61 -22.08
CA THR A 139 28.83 6.19 -21.56
C THR A 139 29.22 7.19 -20.47
N TYR A 140 28.94 6.86 -19.22
CA TYR A 140 29.49 7.59 -18.08
C TYR A 140 31.00 7.33 -18.03
N ASN A 141 31.79 8.15 -18.71
CA ASN A 141 33.22 8.21 -18.45
C ASN A 141 33.43 8.86 -17.08
N LEU A 142 33.75 8.02 -16.09
CA LEU A 142 34.08 8.45 -14.74
C LEU A 142 35.45 9.15 -14.78
N THR A 143 35.45 10.48 -14.92
CA THR A 143 36.67 11.29 -14.85
C THR A 143 36.95 11.61 -13.39
N GLN A 144 37.82 10.80 -12.78
CA GLN A 144 38.26 10.98 -11.40
C GLN A 144 39.32 12.09 -11.34
N THR A 145 38.98 13.24 -10.75
CA THR A 145 39.79 14.46 -10.89
C THR A 145 40.73 14.78 -9.73
N THR A 146 40.55 14.22 -8.52
CA THR A 146 41.49 14.44 -7.38
C THR A 146 41.38 13.37 -6.28
N TRP A 147 42.51 13.02 -5.66
CA TRP A 147 42.61 12.23 -4.43
C TRP A 147 43.01 13.15 -3.26
N SER A 148 42.04 13.83 -2.65
CA SER A 148 42.29 14.83 -1.60
C SER A 148 42.44 14.27 -0.18
N GLY A 149 42.50 12.95 -0.01
CA GLY A 149 42.40 12.27 1.30
C GLY A 149 43.72 11.82 1.94
N GLY A 150 44.85 11.88 1.22
CA GLY A 150 46.14 11.38 1.74
C GLY A 150 46.23 9.84 1.82
N VAL A 151 47.46 9.32 1.97
CA VAL A 151 47.78 7.89 2.02
C VAL A 151 47.37 7.27 3.36
N SER A 152 46.70 6.12 3.37
CA SER A 152 46.67 5.28 4.57
C SER A 152 48.02 4.58 4.72
N THR A 153 48.84 5.00 5.68
CA THR A 153 50.21 4.49 5.89
C THR A 153 50.28 3.23 6.76
N THR A 154 49.13 2.69 7.21
CA THR A 154 49.07 1.61 8.21
C THR A 154 48.30 0.37 7.77
N LEU A 155 47.61 0.39 6.62
CA LEU A 155 46.76 -0.72 6.18
C LEU A 155 47.20 -1.25 4.80
N THR A 156 47.61 -2.52 4.77
CA THR A 156 48.03 -3.26 3.56
C THR A 156 46.92 -4.19 3.08
N ALA A 157 46.62 -4.24 1.77
CA ALA A 157 45.64 -5.16 1.19
C ALA A 157 46.22 -5.90 -0.04
N THR A 158 46.15 -7.23 -0.05
CA THR A 158 46.66 -8.06 -1.16
C THR A 158 45.52 -8.46 -2.09
N HIS A 159 45.44 -7.84 -3.28
CA HIS A 159 44.55 -8.30 -4.34
C HIS A 159 45.36 -9.08 -5.38
N PRO A 160 45.24 -10.42 -5.48
CA PRO A 160 45.93 -11.18 -6.52
C PRO A 160 45.57 -10.64 -7.91
N PRO A 161 46.53 -10.47 -8.84
CA PRO A 161 47.91 -10.95 -8.83
C PRO A 161 48.96 -9.93 -8.31
N SER A 162 48.56 -8.77 -7.77
CA SER A 162 49.47 -7.70 -7.35
C SER A 162 49.18 -7.25 -5.91
N ALA A 163 50.11 -7.51 -4.98
CA ALA A 163 50.02 -7.00 -3.62
C ALA A 163 50.05 -5.46 -3.62
N LEU A 164 48.95 -4.83 -3.20
CA LEU A 164 48.87 -3.38 -3.04
C LEU A 164 49.28 -3.04 -1.60
N THR A 165 50.52 -2.59 -1.43
CA THR A 165 51.07 -2.29 -0.10
C THR A 165 50.39 -1.09 0.56
N TYR A 166 49.90 -0.13 -0.23
CA TYR A 166 49.21 1.07 0.25
C TYR A 166 48.06 1.42 -0.71
N TYR A 167 46.93 1.89 -0.16
CA TYR A 167 45.79 2.35 -0.94
C TYR A 167 45.34 3.76 -0.52
N TYR A 168 44.73 4.48 -1.46
CA TYR A 168 44.10 5.77 -1.24
C TYR A 168 42.58 5.56 -1.23
N SER A 169 41.89 6.04 -0.20
CA SER A 169 40.43 6.10 -0.18
C SER A 169 39.99 7.48 0.27
N LYS A 170 38.99 8.03 -0.41
CA LYS A 170 38.27 9.23 0.05
C LYS A 170 37.21 8.89 1.09
N SER A 171 36.76 7.65 1.11
CA SER A 171 35.60 7.21 1.87
C SER A 171 36.03 6.35 3.06
N ASP A 172 35.38 6.56 4.21
CA ASP A 172 35.66 5.84 5.45
C ASP A 172 35.09 4.40 5.48
N ASN A 173 34.38 4.00 4.42
CA ASN A 173 33.68 2.72 4.31
C ASN A 173 34.52 1.65 3.58
N ILE A 174 35.83 1.60 3.83
CA ILE A 174 36.69 0.54 3.29
C ILE A 174 36.89 -0.54 4.35
N ASP A 175 36.64 -1.78 3.95
CA ASP A 175 36.90 -2.98 4.73
C ASP A 175 38.13 -3.68 4.13
N THR A 176 39.13 -3.94 4.97
CA THR A 176 40.36 -4.66 4.59
C THR A 176 40.44 -6.07 5.20
N SER A 177 39.34 -6.59 5.72
CA SER A 177 39.28 -7.94 6.28
C SER A 177 39.59 -9.00 5.22
N ASN A 178 40.29 -10.06 5.65
CA ASN A 178 40.80 -11.15 4.80
C ASN A 178 41.85 -10.71 3.75
N ASN A 179 42.57 -9.62 4.04
CA ASN A 179 43.60 -9.04 3.18
C ASN A 179 43.08 -8.61 1.79
N GLU A 180 41.77 -8.35 1.65
CA GLU A 180 41.18 -7.89 0.40
C GLU A 180 40.62 -6.46 0.59
N LEU A 181 40.84 -5.57 -0.38
CA LEU A 181 40.29 -4.23 -0.34
C LEU A 181 38.85 -4.26 -0.86
N LYS A 182 37.86 -4.20 0.04
CA LYS A 182 36.44 -4.17 -0.32
C LYS A 182 35.73 -2.98 0.30
N LEU A 183 34.60 -2.58 -0.28
CA LEU A 183 33.73 -1.60 0.34
C LEU A 183 33.00 -2.29 1.51
N ALA A 184 33.08 -1.70 2.70
CA ALA A 184 32.25 -2.07 3.83
C ALA A 184 30.79 -1.80 3.44
N PHE A 185 30.05 -2.86 3.14
CA PHE A 185 28.61 -2.75 3.04
C PHE A 185 28.09 -2.48 4.45
N THR A 186 27.77 -1.23 4.75
CA THR A 186 26.85 -0.94 5.85
C THR A 186 25.60 -1.76 5.56
N ALA A 187 25.24 -2.68 6.46
CA ALA A 187 24.07 -3.51 6.33
C ALA A 187 22.87 -2.59 6.03
N GLN A 188 22.52 -2.48 4.75
CA GLN A 188 21.29 -1.82 4.39
C GLN A 188 20.19 -2.70 4.94
N THR A 189 19.32 -2.10 5.73
CA THR A 189 17.99 -2.60 6.09
C THR A 189 17.43 -3.48 4.97
N PRO A 190 16.81 -4.63 5.30
CA PRO A 190 16.61 -5.73 4.37
C PRO A 190 15.91 -5.24 3.10
N ARG A 191 16.63 -5.20 1.99
CA ARG A 191 16.01 -5.08 0.67
C ARG A 191 15.36 -6.43 0.39
N ALA A 192 14.04 -6.50 0.54
CA ALA A 192 13.28 -7.63 0.04
C ALA A 192 13.44 -7.68 -1.49
N GLN A 193 14.06 -8.74 -2.00
CA GLN A 193 14.07 -9.01 -3.44
C GLN A 193 12.68 -9.51 -3.84
N THR A 194 12.06 -8.87 -4.82
CA THR A 194 10.78 -9.35 -5.37
C THR A 194 11.04 -10.53 -6.30
N LEU A 195 10.32 -11.63 -6.10
CA LEU A 195 10.35 -12.83 -6.92
C LEU A 195 9.18 -12.81 -7.93
N GLU A 196 9.28 -13.61 -9.00
CA GLU A 196 8.21 -13.75 -10.01
C GLU A 196 6.85 -14.14 -9.38
N ALA A 197 6.89 -14.87 -8.26
CA ALA A 197 5.71 -15.27 -7.50
C ALA A 197 4.92 -14.09 -6.89
N ASP A 198 5.60 -12.96 -6.63
CA ASP A 198 5.01 -11.75 -6.04
C ASP A 198 4.08 -11.00 -7.02
N PHE A 199 4.10 -11.37 -8.31
CA PHE A 199 3.27 -10.76 -9.37
C PHE A 199 2.14 -11.69 -9.84
N THR A 200 1.86 -12.77 -9.11
CA THR A 200 0.72 -13.64 -9.41
C THR A 200 -0.60 -13.04 -8.89
N ALA A 201 -1.72 -13.32 -9.56
CA ALA A 201 -3.03 -12.68 -9.32
C ALA A 201 -3.62 -12.83 -7.90
N ALA A 202 -2.94 -13.56 -7.00
CA ALA A 202 -3.35 -13.82 -5.63
C ALA A 202 -2.46 -13.15 -4.56
N VAL A 203 -1.41 -12.41 -4.94
CA VAL A 203 -0.50 -11.76 -3.98
C VAL A 203 -0.72 -10.25 -3.99
N THR A 204 -1.35 -9.72 -2.93
CA THR A 204 -1.39 -8.28 -2.64
C THR A 204 -0.11 -7.88 -1.91
N SER A 205 0.83 -7.22 -2.59
CA SER A 205 1.98 -6.63 -1.91
C SER A 205 1.53 -5.40 -1.10
N THR A 206 1.89 -5.34 0.19
CA THR A 206 1.48 -4.29 1.13
C THR A 206 2.17 -2.94 0.89
N ASN A 207 3.04 -2.89 -0.13
CA ASN A 207 4.00 -1.84 -0.41
C ASN A 207 3.79 -1.21 -1.80
N THR A 208 2.70 -1.53 -2.50
CA THR A 208 2.30 -0.85 -3.74
C THR A 208 0.81 -0.50 -3.74
N TYR A 209 0.47 0.68 -4.25
CA TYR A 209 -0.92 1.15 -4.38
C TYR A 209 -1.13 1.83 -5.74
N VAL A 210 -2.35 1.73 -6.27
CA VAL A 210 -2.74 2.34 -7.55
C VAL A 210 -3.64 3.54 -7.28
N SER A 211 -3.18 4.74 -7.63
CA SER A 211 -3.95 5.99 -7.54
C SER A 211 -3.91 6.73 -8.87
N GLY A 212 -5.08 7.14 -9.37
CA GLY A 212 -5.17 7.96 -10.59
C GLY A 212 -4.57 7.31 -11.85
N GLY A 213 -4.51 5.99 -11.92
CA GLY A 213 -3.92 5.25 -13.06
C GLY A 213 -2.41 5.05 -13.00
N ASN A 214 -1.75 5.46 -11.91
CA ASN A 214 -0.32 5.24 -11.67
C ASN A 214 -0.10 4.21 -10.57
N LEU A 215 0.93 3.36 -10.72
CA LEU A 215 1.41 2.45 -9.68
C LEU A 215 2.46 3.18 -8.84
N VAL A 216 2.25 3.26 -7.53
CA VAL A 216 3.11 4.00 -6.59
C VAL A 216 3.64 3.04 -5.52
N MET A 217 4.93 3.15 -5.20
CA MET A 217 5.60 2.34 -4.16
C MET A 217 5.58 3.05 -2.80
N LEU A 218 5.22 2.33 -1.73
CA LEU A 218 5.22 2.82 -0.36
C LEU A 218 6.63 2.75 0.25
N LYS A 219 6.98 3.73 1.09
CA LYS A 219 8.24 3.73 1.85
C LYS A 219 8.29 2.51 2.80
N PRO A 220 9.44 1.84 2.99
CA PRO A 220 9.53 0.65 3.84
C PRO A 220 9.15 0.92 5.30
N LEU A 221 8.56 -0.08 5.95
CA LEU A 221 7.97 -0.10 7.30
C LEU A 221 8.87 0.38 8.46
N THR A 222 10.15 0.67 8.19
CA THR A 222 11.16 1.04 9.21
C THR A 222 11.68 2.48 9.08
N ALA A 223 11.19 3.26 8.12
CA ALA A 223 11.79 4.57 7.85
C ALA A 223 10.97 5.72 8.45
N THR A 224 11.56 6.43 9.42
CA THR A 224 10.98 7.58 10.11
C THR A 224 11.07 8.86 9.26
N CYS A 225 10.08 9.74 9.36
CA CYS A 225 10.15 11.11 8.81
C CYS A 225 10.72 12.03 9.90
N SER A 226 11.73 12.83 9.57
CA SER A 226 12.55 13.53 10.57
C SER A 226 12.21 15.03 10.66
N ALA A 227 11.45 15.56 9.71
CA ALA A 227 11.05 16.97 9.70
C ALA A 227 9.60 17.16 9.23
N SER A 228 8.88 18.09 9.85
CA SER A 228 7.51 18.48 9.51
C SER A 228 7.35 19.00 8.08
N ALA A 229 8.44 19.53 7.49
CA ALA A 229 8.48 19.98 6.08
C ALA A 229 8.32 18.82 5.07
N GLU A 230 8.63 17.58 5.47
CA GLU A 230 8.50 16.39 4.61
C GLU A 230 7.04 15.95 4.42
N CYS A 231 6.09 16.57 5.15
CA CYS A 231 4.64 16.32 5.05
C CYS A 231 3.90 17.37 4.20
N VAL A 232 4.60 18.32 3.57
CA VAL A 232 3.98 19.55 3.02
C VAL A 232 3.66 19.45 1.52
N SER A 233 4.21 18.48 0.79
CA SER A 233 3.95 18.35 -0.67
C SER A 233 3.16 17.08 -1.02
N THR A 234 1.85 17.23 -1.17
CA THR A 234 0.83 16.55 -2.03
C THR A 234 0.92 15.06 -2.42
N TYR A 235 1.88 14.27 -1.96
CA TYR A 235 1.83 12.81 -2.05
C TYR A 235 2.13 12.22 -0.68
N CYS A 236 1.12 12.31 0.17
CA CYS A 236 0.99 11.66 1.46
C CYS A 236 -0.46 11.19 1.59
N ASP A 237 -0.70 9.88 1.58
CA ASP A 237 -1.97 9.25 1.96
C ASP A 237 -1.66 7.74 2.18
N THR A 238 -1.98 7.08 3.30
CA THR A 238 -2.59 7.43 4.60
C THR A 238 -1.82 6.60 5.64
N THR A 239 -0.89 7.12 6.44
CA THR A 239 -1.10 8.13 7.46
C THR A 239 0.27 8.62 7.95
N CYS A 240 0.67 9.84 7.62
CA CYS A 240 1.47 10.59 8.59
C CYS A 240 0.53 10.95 9.73
N GLN A 241 0.28 10.01 10.64
CA GLN A 241 -0.23 10.40 11.96
C GLN A 241 0.82 11.35 12.52
N THR A 242 0.40 12.49 13.06
CA THR A 242 1.21 13.18 14.06
C THR A 242 1.75 12.12 15.01
N PRO A 243 3.05 12.10 15.37
CA PRO A 243 3.57 11.10 16.30
C PRO A 243 2.60 11.01 17.47
N PRO A 244 2.11 9.80 17.82
CA PRO A 244 0.95 9.67 18.68
C PRO A 244 1.23 10.40 19.99
N VAL A 245 0.53 11.53 20.18
CA VAL A 245 0.65 12.31 21.40
C VAL A 245 0.21 11.43 22.56
N PRO A 246 0.80 11.60 23.75
CA PRO A 246 0.29 10.94 24.95
C PRO A 246 -1.22 11.10 25.08
N CYS A 247 -1.94 10.01 25.38
CA CYS A 247 -3.39 10.02 25.50
C CYS A 247 -3.88 10.93 26.64
N ASP A 248 -3.01 11.21 27.61
CA ASP A 248 -3.25 12.13 28.72
C ASP A 248 -3.21 13.62 28.33
N GLY A 249 -2.80 13.94 27.09
CA GLY A 249 -2.65 15.32 26.62
C GLY A 249 -1.33 15.98 27.03
N THR A 250 -0.44 15.26 27.72
CA THR A 250 0.91 15.74 27.95
C THR A 250 1.65 15.81 26.61
N GLY A 251 2.23 16.96 26.27
CA GLY A 251 2.91 17.13 24.97
C GLY A 251 2.01 17.48 23.77
N GLY A 252 0.72 17.77 23.98
CA GLY A 252 -0.14 18.39 22.96
C GLY A 252 -1.61 18.01 23.08
N THR A 253 -2.48 18.78 22.39
CA THR A 253 -3.93 18.51 22.40
C THR A 253 -4.25 17.24 21.60
N HIS A 254 -4.72 16.20 22.29
CA HIS A 254 -5.27 15.00 21.63
C HIS A 254 -6.67 15.29 21.06
N THR A 255 -6.80 15.17 19.75
CA THR A 255 -8.09 15.22 19.03
C THR A 255 -8.63 13.80 18.81
N CYS A 256 -9.90 13.59 19.13
CA CYS A 256 -10.54 12.28 18.92
C CYS A 256 -10.51 11.86 17.45
N GLY A 257 -10.27 10.57 17.18
CA GLY A 257 -10.05 10.04 15.83
C GLY A 257 -8.56 9.87 15.49
N ASN A 258 -7.67 10.61 16.15
CA ASN A 258 -6.23 10.42 16.03
C ASN A 258 -5.72 9.35 17.00
N ARG A 259 -4.63 8.67 16.64
CA ARG A 259 -3.94 7.75 17.55
C ARG A 259 -3.26 8.51 18.68
N CYS A 260 -3.18 7.89 19.84
CA CYS A 260 -2.45 8.40 21.00
C CYS A 260 -1.60 7.29 21.64
N THR A 261 -0.59 7.67 22.40
CA THR A 261 0.25 6.70 23.14
C THR A 261 -0.15 6.58 24.60
N TYR A 262 -0.20 5.35 25.10
CA TYR A 262 -0.40 5.07 26.51
C TYR A 262 0.28 3.75 26.89
N SER A 263 0.96 3.72 28.04
CA SER A 263 1.63 2.52 28.57
C SER A 263 2.58 1.83 27.55
N GLY A 264 3.23 2.61 26.68
CA GLY A 264 4.13 2.07 25.64
C GLY A 264 3.44 1.55 24.37
N TYR A 265 2.11 1.67 24.27
CA TYR A 265 1.34 1.25 23.09
C TYR A 265 0.68 2.45 22.42
N ALA A 266 0.59 2.40 21.09
CA ALA A 266 -0.30 3.29 20.35
C ALA A 266 -1.71 2.69 20.34
N TYR A 267 -2.71 3.53 20.67
CA TYR A 267 -4.12 3.19 20.62
C TYR A 267 -4.82 4.05 19.57
N ALA A 268 -5.67 3.42 18.76
CA ALA A 268 -6.63 4.17 17.96
C ALA A 268 -7.76 4.73 18.84
N THR A 269 -8.21 5.94 18.51
CA THR A 269 -9.40 6.55 19.16
C THR A 269 -10.47 6.80 18.12
N THR A 270 -11.71 6.84 18.57
CA THR A 270 -12.88 6.91 17.70
C THR A 270 -14.01 7.71 18.33
N LEU A 271 -14.72 8.47 17.50
CA LEU A 271 -15.87 9.25 17.93
C LEU A 271 -17.14 8.43 17.72
N VAL A 272 -17.90 8.25 18.79
CA VAL A 272 -19.23 7.63 18.76
C VAL A 272 -20.24 8.64 19.29
N GLY A 273 -21.02 9.23 18.40
CA GLY A 273 -21.86 10.38 18.75
C GLY A 273 -20.97 11.55 19.18
N THR A 274 -21.07 11.95 20.44
CA THR A 274 -20.21 13.00 21.04
C THR A 274 -19.10 12.42 21.92
N GLN A 275 -19.05 11.11 22.11
CA GLN A 275 -18.12 10.45 23.03
C GLN A 275 -16.85 10.01 22.31
N CYS A 276 -15.69 10.28 22.92
CA CYS A 276 -14.41 9.79 22.42
C CYS A 276 -14.00 8.49 23.13
N TRP A 277 -13.89 7.42 22.36
CA TRP A 277 -13.57 6.08 22.86
C TRP A 277 -12.21 5.61 22.37
N PHE A 278 -11.57 4.75 23.15
CA PHE A 278 -10.55 3.87 22.58
C PHE A 278 -11.25 2.92 21.59
N ALA A 279 -10.70 2.81 20.38
CA ALA A 279 -11.23 1.91 19.35
C ALA A 279 -10.85 0.44 19.64
N GLU A 280 -9.84 0.24 20.47
CA GLU A 280 -9.27 -1.06 20.84
C GLU A 280 -9.38 -1.29 22.35
N ASN A 281 -9.29 -2.55 22.77
CA ASN A 281 -9.31 -2.90 24.18
C ASN A 281 -7.96 -2.57 24.86
N LEU A 282 -8.02 -2.24 26.14
CA LEU A 282 -6.84 -1.89 26.91
C LEU A 282 -5.89 -3.10 27.07
N ARG A 283 -4.58 -2.85 26.94
CA ARG A 283 -3.52 -3.88 27.02
C ARG A 283 -2.33 -3.45 27.89
N THR A 284 -2.60 -2.59 28.88
CA THR A 284 -1.57 -2.17 29.83
C THR A 284 -1.30 -3.26 30.86
N THR A 285 -0.04 -3.43 31.22
CA THR A 285 0.39 -4.26 32.34
C THR A 285 0.82 -3.42 33.54
N LYS A 286 0.52 -2.12 33.52
CA LYS A 286 0.91 -1.14 34.54
C LYS A 286 -0.30 -0.34 35.02
N PHE A 287 -0.32 -0.05 36.31
CA PHE A 287 -1.21 0.96 36.85
C PHE A 287 -0.76 2.37 36.39
N PRO A 288 -1.64 3.38 36.49
CA PRO A 288 -1.29 4.74 36.10
C PRO A 288 -0.09 5.35 36.83
N ASP A 289 0.24 4.85 38.04
CA ASP A 289 1.42 5.24 38.82
C ASP A 289 2.72 4.55 38.34
N GLY A 290 2.63 3.68 37.34
CA GLY A 290 3.74 2.93 36.77
C GLY A 290 4.02 1.58 37.43
N THR A 291 3.33 1.25 38.53
CA THR A 291 3.47 -0.05 39.21
C THR A 291 2.94 -1.18 38.35
N ASP A 292 3.60 -2.34 38.39
CA ASP A 292 3.20 -3.50 37.59
C ASP A 292 1.92 -4.14 38.14
N ILE A 293 1.02 -4.47 37.24
CA ILE A 293 -0.15 -5.29 37.56
C ILE A 293 0.31 -6.74 37.57
N THR A 294 -0.06 -7.50 38.60
CA THR A 294 0.32 -8.92 38.68
C THR A 294 -0.44 -9.75 37.63
N LEU A 295 0.29 -10.57 36.87
CA LEU A 295 -0.31 -11.58 36.01
C LEU A 295 -0.93 -12.68 36.88
N GLY A 296 -2.22 -12.96 36.67
CA GLY A 296 -2.91 -13.97 37.46
C GLY A 296 -2.37 -15.38 37.20
N PRO A 297 -2.38 -16.26 38.22
CA PRO A 297 -1.88 -17.62 38.10
C PRO A 297 -2.62 -18.37 36.99
N THR A 298 -1.95 -19.22 36.20
CA THR A 298 -2.56 -19.92 35.05
C THR A 298 -3.38 -21.15 35.45
N ALA A 299 -3.04 -21.80 36.57
CA ALA A 299 -3.83 -22.88 37.13
C ALA A 299 -5.14 -22.35 37.73
N SER A 300 -6.21 -23.16 37.68
CA SER A 300 -7.43 -22.98 38.45
C SER A 300 -7.11 -23.10 39.95
N SER A 301 -6.57 -22.02 40.51
CA SER A 301 -6.09 -21.92 41.88
C SER A 301 -7.08 -21.08 42.68
N SER A 302 -7.09 -21.28 44.00
CA SER A 302 -7.89 -20.46 44.93
C SER A 302 -7.60 -18.97 44.81
N ASP A 303 -6.43 -18.58 44.32
CA ASP A 303 -6.01 -17.19 44.28
C ASP A 303 -6.78 -16.38 43.22
N TRP A 304 -7.27 -17.03 42.16
CA TRP A 304 -8.08 -16.38 41.13
C TRP A 304 -9.56 -16.22 41.53
N THR A 305 -10.05 -17.03 42.47
CA THR A 305 -11.46 -16.98 42.90
C THR A 305 -11.77 -15.78 43.79
N SER A 306 -10.74 -15.13 44.34
CA SER A 306 -10.88 -13.94 45.18
C SER A 306 -11.23 -12.70 44.35
N LYS A 307 -12.17 -11.89 44.85
CA LYS A 307 -12.52 -10.58 44.29
C LYS A 307 -11.63 -9.43 44.80
N ASP A 308 -10.78 -9.73 45.79
CA ASP A 308 -9.93 -8.75 46.45
C ASP A 308 -8.51 -8.71 45.88
N THR A 309 -8.17 -9.67 45.02
CA THR A 309 -6.95 -9.67 44.22
C THR A 309 -7.05 -8.66 43.08
N MET A 310 -5.89 -8.30 42.55
CA MET A 310 -5.76 -7.35 41.44
C MET A 310 -4.93 -7.98 40.33
N TYR A 311 -5.54 -8.88 39.57
CA TYR A 311 -4.89 -9.54 38.46
C TYR A 311 -5.32 -9.04 37.10
N TYR A 312 -4.41 -9.18 36.14
CA TYR A 312 -4.74 -9.26 34.71
C TYR A 312 -4.50 -10.68 34.20
N SER A 313 -5.07 -10.99 33.04
CA SER A 313 -4.91 -12.25 32.34
C SER A 313 -4.85 -12.01 30.83
N CYS A 314 -4.14 -12.88 30.14
CA CYS A 314 -4.26 -13.00 28.70
C CYS A 314 -5.68 -13.45 28.32
N PRO A 315 -6.16 -13.10 27.11
CA PRO A 315 -7.41 -13.65 26.59
C PRO A 315 -7.32 -15.17 26.40
N PRO A 316 -8.46 -15.89 26.32
CA PRO A 316 -8.50 -17.31 26.01
C PRO A 316 -7.79 -17.65 24.70
N ASN A 317 -7.17 -18.83 24.63
CA ASN A 317 -6.78 -19.44 23.36
C ASN A 317 -8.01 -20.01 22.61
N SER A 318 -7.79 -20.44 21.37
CA SER A 318 -8.87 -20.98 20.51
C SER A 318 -9.56 -22.22 21.08
N SER A 319 -8.89 -22.99 21.94
CA SER A 319 -9.44 -24.16 22.61
C SER A 319 -10.13 -23.84 23.93
N ASN A 320 -10.13 -22.58 24.39
CA ASN A 320 -10.64 -22.15 25.69
C ASN A 320 -10.07 -22.94 26.88
N ASN A 321 -8.89 -23.55 26.75
CA ASN A 321 -8.28 -24.37 27.80
C ASN A 321 -7.07 -23.69 28.47
N GLY A 322 -6.78 -22.46 28.07
CA GLY A 322 -5.66 -21.69 28.59
C GLY A 322 -5.56 -20.30 27.98
N PRO A 323 -4.55 -19.53 28.39
CA PRO A 323 -4.26 -18.21 27.83
C PRO A 323 -3.78 -18.31 26.37
N ALA A 324 -4.02 -17.25 25.59
CA ALA A 324 -3.44 -17.07 24.27
C ALA A 324 -1.90 -17.03 24.35
N VAL A 325 -1.23 -17.64 23.37
CA VAL A 325 0.25 -17.72 23.30
C VAL A 325 0.88 -16.33 23.17
N ALA A 326 0.25 -15.43 22.40
CA ALA A 326 0.68 -14.05 22.21
C ALA A 326 -0.34 -13.09 22.85
N CYS A 327 -0.25 -12.89 24.17
CA CYS A 327 -1.30 -12.19 24.94
C CYS A 327 -1.63 -10.77 24.46
N ALA A 328 -0.61 -9.96 24.17
CA ALA A 328 -0.78 -8.54 23.80
C ALA A 328 -1.22 -8.34 22.34
N ASP A 329 -0.94 -9.33 21.49
CA ASP A 329 -1.17 -9.31 20.05
C ASP A 329 -2.26 -10.32 19.63
N ALA A 330 -2.96 -10.91 20.60
CA ALA A 330 -4.04 -11.83 20.34
C ALA A 330 -5.17 -11.08 19.62
N THR A 331 -5.65 -11.65 18.51
CA THR A 331 -6.75 -11.11 17.73
C THR A 331 -7.93 -12.08 17.73
N ASP A 332 -9.14 -11.56 17.48
CA ASP A 332 -10.28 -12.40 17.12
C ASP A 332 -10.17 -12.90 15.65
N SER A 333 -11.16 -13.65 15.17
CA SER A 333 -11.17 -14.15 13.79
C SER A 333 -11.30 -13.06 12.73
N ASN A 334 -11.68 -11.85 13.13
CA ASN A 334 -11.81 -10.70 12.22
C ASN A 334 -10.54 -9.83 12.24
N GLY A 335 -9.50 -10.22 13.00
CA GLY A 335 -8.22 -9.53 13.06
C GLY A 335 -8.17 -8.36 14.06
N TYR A 336 -9.18 -8.21 14.93
CA TYR A 336 -9.19 -7.13 15.92
C TYR A 336 -8.47 -7.53 17.20
N ALA A 337 -7.62 -6.63 17.70
CA ALA A 337 -6.88 -6.85 18.94
C ALA A 337 -7.83 -7.07 20.13
N LEU A 338 -7.64 -8.19 20.83
CA LEU A 338 -8.47 -8.58 21.97
C LEU A 338 -8.15 -7.76 23.22
N GLY A 339 -6.93 -7.24 23.32
CA GLY A 339 -6.39 -6.62 24.53
C GLY A 339 -6.17 -7.64 25.65
N LEU A 340 -6.00 -7.14 26.87
CA LEU A 340 -5.89 -7.98 28.07
C LEU A 340 -7.20 -7.99 28.84
N LEU A 341 -7.37 -9.01 29.68
CA LEU A 341 -8.52 -9.14 30.57
C LEU A 341 -8.11 -8.74 31.98
N TYR A 342 -8.94 -7.98 32.67
CA TYR A 342 -8.65 -7.49 34.02
C TYR A 342 -9.75 -7.90 34.97
N GLN A 343 -9.41 -8.26 36.21
CA GLN A 343 -10.41 -8.33 37.27
C GLN A 343 -11.01 -6.95 37.54
N TRP A 344 -12.22 -6.91 38.09
CA TRP A 344 -12.92 -5.62 38.28
C TRP A 344 -12.14 -4.68 39.21
N LYS A 345 -11.57 -5.18 40.31
CA LYS A 345 -10.78 -4.36 41.23
C LYS A 345 -9.52 -3.79 40.57
N THR A 346 -8.90 -4.57 39.69
CA THR A 346 -7.77 -4.13 38.85
C THR A 346 -8.20 -3.03 37.90
N SER A 347 -9.32 -3.21 37.19
CA SER A 347 -9.76 -2.24 36.19
C SER A 347 -10.01 -0.87 36.81
N VAL A 348 -10.72 -0.81 37.94
CA VAL A 348 -10.97 0.47 38.64
C VAL A 348 -9.80 0.94 39.51
N ASN A 349 -8.64 0.26 39.47
CA ASN A 349 -7.48 0.56 40.31
C ASN A 349 -7.83 0.72 41.79
N SER A 350 -8.54 -0.25 42.37
CA SER A 350 -9.05 -0.23 43.76
C SER A 350 -9.97 0.94 44.12
N SER A 351 -10.42 1.74 43.15
CA SER A 351 -11.40 2.80 43.38
C SER A 351 -12.74 2.22 43.81
N THR A 352 -13.54 3.04 44.51
CA THR A 352 -14.93 2.69 44.82
C THR A 352 -15.77 2.67 43.56
N ALA A 353 -16.72 1.74 43.49
CA ALA A 353 -17.66 1.67 42.39
C ALA A 353 -18.49 2.95 42.28
N VAL A 354 -18.86 3.31 41.05
CA VAL A 354 -19.67 4.49 40.77
C VAL A 354 -21.03 4.07 40.24
N ALA A 355 -22.09 4.46 40.96
CA ALA A 355 -23.48 4.13 40.62
C ALA A 355 -24.03 4.98 39.46
N SER A 356 -23.53 6.21 39.29
CA SER A 356 -23.92 7.14 38.22
C SER A 356 -22.86 8.23 38.02
N GLY A 357 -22.82 8.83 36.83
CA GLY A 357 -21.84 9.86 36.48
C GLY A 357 -20.59 9.31 35.79
N GLU A 358 -19.52 10.11 35.77
CA GLU A 358 -18.21 9.69 35.27
C GLU A 358 -17.63 8.60 36.18
N GLY A 359 -17.09 7.54 35.57
CA GLY A 359 -16.43 6.49 36.33
C GLY A 359 -15.05 6.92 36.85
N PRO A 360 -14.40 6.09 37.68
CA PRO A 360 -13.03 6.34 38.07
C PRO A 360 -12.10 6.21 36.87
N ARG A 361 -10.98 6.94 36.91
CA ARG A 361 -9.88 6.79 35.94
C ARG A 361 -9.48 5.32 35.76
N GLY A 362 -9.34 4.60 36.88
CA GLY A 362 -8.94 3.19 36.86
C GLY A 362 -7.61 3.00 36.13
N LEU A 363 -7.56 2.05 35.19
CA LEU A 363 -6.40 1.79 34.34
C LEU A 363 -6.25 2.74 33.14
N CYS A 364 -7.16 3.70 32.95
CA CYS A 364 -7.14 4.60 31.80
C CYS A 364 -6.11 5.74 31.97
N PRO A 365 -5.66 6.37 30.85
CA PRO A 365 -4.82 7.57 30.91
C PRO A 365 -5.48 8.72 31.67
N GLU A 366 -4.71 9.75 32.04
CA GLU A 366 -5.28 10.99 32.59
C GLU A 366 -6.32 11.57 31.60
N ASN A 367 -7.39 12.19 32.09
CA ASN A 367 -8.51 12.68 31.26
C ASN A 367 -9.33 11.59 30.55
N TRP A 368 -9.13 10.32 30.93
CA TRP A 368 -9.95 9.19 30.50
C TRP A 368 -10.42 8.40 31.73
N HIS A 369 -11.56 7.73 31.61
CA HIS A 369 -12.15 6.93 32.67
C HIS A 369 -12.76 5.62 32.17
N ILE A 370 -13.07 4.74 33.11
CA ILE A 370 -13.85 3.52 32.84
C ILE A 370 -15.33 3.89 32.80
N PRO A 371 -16.04 3.64 31.68
CA PRO A 371 -17.42 4.05 31.55
C PRO A 371 -18.34 3.38 32.58
N THR A 372 -19.34 4.12 33.05
CA THR A 372 -20.39 3.63 33.95
C THR A 372 -21.56 3.04 33.17
N GLU A 373 -22.35 2.21 33.85
CA GLU A 373 -23.58 1.61 33.34
C GLU A 373 -24.63 1.75 34.43
N ASN A 374 -25.61 2.63 34.23
CA ASN A 374 -26.66 2.87 35.22
C ASN A 374 -28.06 2.67 34.61
N GLY A 375 -28.17 2.03 33.44
CA GLY A 375 -29.43 1.86 32.72
C GLY A 375 -29.99 3.15 32.10
N ALA A 376 -29.47 4.32 32.44
CA ALA A 376 -29.85 5.59 31.83
C ALA A 376 -29.08 5.80 30.53
N THR A 377 -29.75 6.45 29.57
CA THR A 377 -29.16 6.86 28.28
C THR A 377 -28.07 7.91 28.42
N THR A 378 -27.79 8.40 29.62
CA THR A 378 -26.77 9.41 29.92
C THR A 378 -25.47 8.83 30.48
N SER A 379 -25.44 7.55 30.85
CA SER A 379 -24.17 6.89 31.23
C SER A 379 -23.26 6.67 30.04
N GLY A 380 -21.97 6.44 30.30
CA GLY A 380 -20.98 6.17 29.25
C GLY A 380 -21.45 5.08 28.28
N TRP A 381 -21.83 3.91 28.83
CA TRP A 381 -22.36 2.80 28.05
C TRP A 381 -23.79 3.05 27.52
N GLY A 382 -24.62 3.80 28.25
CA GLY A 382 -25.98 4.16 27.84
C GLY A 382 -26.02 5.05 26.60
N LEU A 383 -25.17 6.08 26.53
CA LEU A 383 -25.02 6.98 25.38
C LEU A 383 -24.50 6.23 24.15
N LEU A 384 -23.51 5.35 24.33
CA LEU A 384 -23.01 4.48 23.27
C LEU A 384 -24.14 3.62 22.70
N ARG A 385 -24.88 2.93 23.56
CA ARG A 385 -26.01 2.09 23.15
C ARG A 385 -27.10 2.90 22.45
N ALA A 386 -27.43 4.09 22.94
CA ALA A 386 -28.42 4.96 22.32
C ALA A 386 -27.97 5.37 20.90
N THR A 387 -26.72 5.82 20.77
CA THR A 387 -26.12 6.22 19.47
C THR A 387 -26.13 5.06 18.48
N VAL A 388 -25.69 3.87 18.92
CA VAL A 388 -25.70 2.66 18.10
C VAL A 388 -27.13 2.27 17.69
N THR A 389 -28.11 2.41 18.60
CA THR A 389 -29.53 2.14 18.30
C THR A 389 -30.07 3.11 17.26
N THR A 390 -29.71 4.39 17.32
CA THR A 390 -30.11 5.39 16.32
C THR A 390 -29.50 5.10 14.95
N LEU A 391 -28.24 4.66 14.89
CA LEU A 391 -27.55 4.37 13.63
C LEU A 391 -28.02 3.08 12.96
N CYS A 392 -28.21 2.02 13.74
CA CYS A 392 -28.39 0.66 13.22
C CYS A 392 -29.79 0.09 13.44
N GLY A 393 -30.63 0.73 14.25
CA GLY A 393 -31.98 0.30 14.56
C GLY A 393 -32.07 -0.59 15.82
N THR A 394 -33.28 -0.65 16.39
CA THR A 394 -33.57 -1.45 17.58
C THR A 394 -33.42 -2.94 17.30
N GLY A 395 -32.64 -3.64 18.14
CA GLY A 395 -32.39 -5.09 17.99
C GLY A 395 -31.24 -5.43 17.03
N GLN A 396 -30.56 -4.42 16.48
CA GLN A 396 -29.41 -4.57 15.58
C GLN A 396 -28.12 -3.98 16.16
N GLN A 397 -28.15 -3.55 17.42
CA GLN A 397 -26.99 -2.91 18.05
C GLN A 397 -25.77 -3.82 18.10
N GLY A 398 -25.97 -5.10 18.42
CA GLY A 398 -24.96 -6.14 18.40
C GLY A 398 -24.36 -6.31 17.00
N THR A 399 -25.19 -6.43 15.96
CA THR A 399 -24.74 -6.51 14.57
C THR A 399 -23.83 -5.33 14.19
N CYS A 400 -24.22 -4.12 14.62
CA CYS A 400 -23.51 -2.87 14.36
C CYS A 400 -22.12 -2.81 15.00
N VAL A 401 -22.01 -3.17 16.28
CA VAL A 401 -20.72 -3.13 17.00
C VAL A 401 -19.78 -4.28 16.59
N LYS A 402 -20.31 -5.38 16.04
CA LYS A 402 -19.48 -6.45 15.48
C LYS A 402 -18.80 -6.03 14.18
N THR A 403 -19.48 -5.27 13.34
CA THR A 403 -18.94 -4.80 12.06
C THR A 403 -18.17 -3.48 12.19
N GLY A 404 -18.29 -2.80 13.34
CA GLY A 404 -17.68 -1.48 13.54
C GLY A 404 -18.46 -0.34 12.91
N ALA A 405 -19.71 -0.55 12.48
CA ALA A 405 -20.51 0.42 11.73
C ALA A 405 -20.84 1.72 12.51
N ALA A 406 -20.72 1.70 13.84
CA ALA A 406 -20.85 2.89 14.70
C ALA A 406 -19.51 3.54 15.06
N ASN A 407 -18.45 3.26 14.28
CA ASN A 407 -17.05 3.52 14.62
C ASN A 407 -16.61 2.90 15.96
N PHE A 408 -17.38 1.97 16.50
CA PHE A 408 -17.08 1.20 17.70
C PHE A 408 -17.09 -0.27 17.32
N HIS A 409 -15.94 -0.91 17.39
CA HIS A 409 -15.81 -2.33 17.14
C HIS A 409 -15.71 -3.09 18.48
N ALA A 410 -16.43 -4.19 18.66
CA ALA A 410 -16.39 -5.00 19.88
C ALA A 410 -15.66 -6.34 19.63
N PRO A 411 -14.35 -6.46 19.96
CA PRO A 411 -13.61 -7.70 19.78
C PRO A 411 -14.16 -8.81 20.65
N PHE A 412 -14.19 -10.03 20.11
CA PHE A 412 -14.67 -11.21 20.81
C PHE A 412 -13.59 -11.82 21.74
N SER A 413 -13.17 -11.04 22.73
CA SER A 413 -12.07 -11.35 23.66
C SER A 413 -12.36 -12.51 24.62
N GLY A 414 -13.60 -13.00 24.68
CA GLY A 414 -14.00 -13.99 25.67
C GLY A 414 -13.89 -13.45 27.09
N MET A 415 -13.64 -14.35 28.04
CA MET A 415 -13.43 -14.00 29.44
C MET A 415 -12.62 -15.08 30.16
N ARG A 416 -12.14 -14.73 31.34
CA ARG A 416 -11.65 -15.69 32.32
C ARG A 416 -12.56 -15.68 33.55
N ASP A 417 -13.21 -16.79 33.82
CA ASP A 417 -14.23 -16.87 34.85
C ASP A 417 -13.64 -17.03 36.27
N VAL A 418 -14.47 -16.93 37.31
CA VAL A 418 -14.06 -16.97 38.73
C VAL A 418 -13.34 -18.26 39.12
N ASN A 419 -13.64 -19.38 38.48
CA ASN A 419 -12.94 -20.66 38.69
C ASN A 419 -11.58 -20.74 37.96
N GLY A 420 -11.18 -19.68 37.25
CA GLY A 420 -9.95 -19.60 36.47
C GLY A 420 -10.08 -20.13 35.05
N SER A 421 -11.23 -20.68 34.66
CA SER A 421 -11.50 -21.22 33.32
C SER A 421 -11.56 -20.11 32.27
N TYR A 422 -10.99 -20.39 31.11
CA TYR A 422 -11.06 -19.53 29.94
C TYR A 422 -12.28 -19.93 29.12
N MET A 423 -13.03 -18.97 28.58
CA MET A 423 -14.23 -19.29 27.80
C MET A 423 -14.61 -18.20 26.80
N ASN A 424 -15.38 -18.62 25.80
CA ASN A 424 -16.00 -17.77 24.79
C ASN A 424 -15.00 -17.00 23.90
N TYR A 425 -13.80 -17.54 23.67
CA TYR A 425 -12.94 -17.08 22.58
C TYR A 425 -13.74 -16.99 21.29
N ASN A 426 -13.68 -15.84 20.62
CA ASN A 426 -14.34 -15.62 19.34
C ASN A 426 -15.88 -15.81 19.33
N VAL A 427 -16.50 -15.84 20.52
CA VAL A 427 -17.95 -15.99 20.70
C VAL A 427 -18.56 -14.77 21.36
N ALA A 428 -17.83 -14.13 22.29
CA ALA A 428 -18.37 -13.03 23.06
C ALA A 428 -17.34 -11.92 23.30
N GLY A 429 -17.77 -10.68 23.11
CA GLY A 429 -17.04 -9.48 23.55
C GLY A 429 -17.64 -9.00 24.86
N ARG A 430 -16.81 -8.81 25.90
CA ARG A 430 -17.25 -8.39 27.24
C ARG A 430 -16.39 -7.24 27.74
N PHE A 431 -17.05 -6.20 28.24
CA PHE A 431 -16.41 -4.98 28.71
C PHE A 431 -16.87 -4.65 30.12
N TRP A 432 -15.92 -4.36 31.01
CA TRP A 432 -16.26 -3.88 32.35
C TRP A 432 -16.94 -2.51 32.32
N SER A 433 -17.91 -2.35 33.20
CA SER A 433 -18.39 -1.06 33.67
C SER A 433 -17.80 -0.75 35.06
N ALA A 434 -17.65 0.54 35.35
CA ALA A 434 -17.30 1.03 36.69
C ALA A 434 -18.42 0.85 37.73
N THR A 435 -19.61 0.44 37.30
CA THR A 435 -20.78 0.26 38.16
C THR A 435 -20.86 -1.18 38.70
N ILE A 436 -21.35 -1.33 39.94
CA ILE A 436 -21.53 -2.63 40.60
C ILE A 436 -22.99 -2.86 41.01
N SER A 437 -23.36 -4.13 41.18
CA SER A 437 -24.60 -4.57 41.80
C SER A 437 -24.27 -5.64 42.86
N GLY A 438 -24.29 -5.22 44.13
CA GLY A 438 -23.91 -6.07 45.26
C GLY A 438 -22.48 -6.63 45.13
N ASN A 439 -22.36 -7.96 45.01
CA ASN A 439 -21.06 -8.62 44.84
C ASN A 439 -20.55 -8.66 43.39
N TYR A 440 -21.37 -8.26 42.42
CA TYR A 440 -21.08 -8.36 41.00
C TYR A 440 -20.75 -6.99 40.39
N GLY A 441 -19.95 -6.98 39.34
CA GLY A 441 -19.73 -5.79 38.49
C GLY A 441 -20.64 -5.84 37.28
N TYR A 442 -21.07 -4.68 36.78
CA TYR A 442 -21.78 -4.64 35.49
C TYR A 442 -20.81 -4.85 34.33
N ILE A 443 -21.27 -5.58 33.33
CA ILE A 443 -20.59 -5.74 32.05
C ILE A 443 -21.52 -5.33 30.92
N ARG A 444 -20.93 -4.77 29.86
CA ARG A 444 -21.54 -4.74 28.54
C ARG A 444 -21.02 -5.89 27.71
N TYR A 445 -21.91 -6.55 26.96
CA TYR A 445 -21.51 -7.68 26.15
C TYR A 445 -22.28 -7.78 24.84
N VAL A 446 -21.65 -8.48 23.90
CA VAL A 446 -22.23 -8.88 22.61
C VAL A 446 -21.81 -10.32 22.34
N LEU A 447 -22.74 -11.13 21.83
CA LEU A 447 -22.50 -12.50 21.37
C LEU A 447 -22.51 -12.56 19.85
N THR A 448 -21.79 -13.50 19.25
CA THR A 448 -21.72 -13.67 17.79
C THR A 448 -23.09 -13.87 17.14
N ASP A 449 -24.02 -14.54 17.80
CA ASP A 449 -25.38 -14.84 17.34
C ASP A 449 -26.43 -13.80 17.77
N ALA A 450 -26.13 -12.94 18.74
CA ALA A 450 -27.07 -11.95 19.26
C ALA A 450 -27.10 -10.66 18.41
N GLY A 451 -28.28 -10.20 18.02
CA GLY A 451 -28.47 -8.89 17.37
C GLY A 451 -28.39 -7.71 18.35
N SER A 452 -28.46 -7.96 19.65
CA SER A 452 -28.48 -6.96 20.73
C SER A 452 -27.10 -6.68 21.33
N PHE A 453 -26.97 -5.50 21.95
CA PHE A 453 -25.81 -5.09 22.74
C PHE A 453 -26.26 -4.86 24.18
N ASP A 454 -26.06 -5.88 25.01
CA ASP A 454 -26.77 -6.05 26.28
C ASP A 454 -25.87 -5.79 27.49
N SER A 455 -26.52 -5.62 28.65
CA SER A 455 -25.88 -5.48 29.95
C SER A 455 -26.17 -6.69 30.81
N ALA A 456 -25.16 -7.17 31.52
CA ALA A 456 -25.28 -8.24 32.51
C ALA A 456 -24.43 -7.91 33.74
N THR A 457 -24.46 -8.79 34.74
CA THR A 457 -23.59 -8.72 35.91
C THR A 457 -22.64 -9.91 35.93
N GLN A 458 -21.38 -9.68 36.27
CA GLN A 458 -20.35 -10.71 36.33
C GLN A 458 -19.64 -10.67 37.69
N SER A 459 -19.17 -11.83 38.17
CA SER A 459 -18.35 -11.87 39.39
C SER A 459 -17.14 -10.95 39.24
N ARG A 460 -16.86 -10.14 40.26
CA ARG A 460 -15.72 -9.20 40.25
C ARG A 460 -14.36 -9.90 40.22
N ALA A 461 -14.32 -11.19 40.57
CA ALA A 461 -13.15 -12.06 40.46
C ALA A 461 -12.90 -12.57 39.02
N SER A 462 -13.92 -12.56 38.15
CA SER A 462 -13.73 -12.86 36.73
C SER A 462 -12.93 -11.72 36.06
N ALA A 463 -12.27 -12.01 34.95
CA ALA A 463 -11.59 -11.01 34.14
C ALA A 463 -12.23 -10.87 32.75
N VAL A 464 -12.50 -9.61 32.38
CA VAL A 464 -12.99 -9.23 31.05
C VAL A 464 -12.23 -7.99 30.56
N ALA A 465 -12.44 -7.60 29.29
CA ALA A 465 -11.73 -6.47 28.71
C ALA A 465 -12.19 -5.12 29.30
N VAL A 466 -11.35 -4.10 29.14
CA VAL A 466 -11.63 -2.71 29.55
C VAL A 466 -11.47 -1.80 28.34
N ARG A 467 -12.32 -0.78 28.26
CA ARG A 467 -12.24 0.25 27.23
C ARG A 467 -12.38 1.62 27.88
N CYS A 468 -11.52 2.55 27.46
CA CYS A 468 -11.46 3.90 28.03
C CYS A 468 -12.36 4.87 27.26
N LEU A 469 -12.99 5.77 28.01
CA LEU A 469 -13.81 6.87 27.53
C LEU A 469 -13.18 8.18 28.00
N LYS A 470 -13.03 9.15 27.09
CA LYS A 470 -12.50 10.48 27.42
C LYS A 470 -13.54 11.26 28.24
N ASN A 471 -13.06 12.05 29.20
CA ASN A 471 -13.91 12.95 30.00
C ASN A 471 -14.56 14.03 29.15
#